data_AF-A0A1C5KIS3-F1
#
_entry.id   AF-A0A1C5KIS3-F1
#
_cell.length_a   1.000
_cell.length_b   1.000
_cell.length_c   1.000
_cell.angle_alpha   90.00
_cell.angle_beta   90.00
_cell.angle_gamma   90.00
#
_symmetry.space_group_name_H-M   'P 1'
#
loop_
_entity.id
_entity.type
_entity.pdbx_description
1 polymer ?
#
loop_
_entity_poly.entity_id
_entity_poly.type
_entity_poly.pdbx_seq_one_letter_code
_entity_poly.pdbx_strand_id
1 'polypeptide(L)'
;MKKRILKKRMKSLKYEDEIMKMILEKYHQSESGIIMIYRNDIVNNEFDEKEAAKMISVLESSDFFTISRKSSRNDFSIPWTLQMKISGANYFVDRKTTKTAIFQSKLAIFISIIIPILIKMIDIIYNIYK
;
A
#
# COMPACT_ATOMS: atom_id res chain seq x y z
N MET A 1 9.00 21.10 16.83
CA MET A 1 9.02 20.51 15.48
C MET A 1 8.83 18.98 15.45
N LYS A 2 9.58 18.20 16.26
CA LYS A 2 9.48 16.71 16.33
C LYS A 2 8.07 16.16 16.61
N LYS A 3 7.29 16.76 17.53
CA LYS A 3 5.91 16.31 17.86
C LYS A 3 4.92 16.38 16.67
N ARG A 4 5.01 17.39 15.81
CA ARG A 4 4.14 17.53 14.62
C ARG A 4 4.45 16.46 13.57
N ILE A 5 5.74 16.15 13.38
CA ILE A 5 6.18 15.10 12.46
C ILE A 5 5.72 13.73 12.97
N LEU A 6 5.88 13.44 14.27
CA LEU A 6 5.39 12.19 14.87
C LEU A 6 3.87 12.02 14.70
N LYS A 7 3.09 13.07 14.97
CA LYS A 7 1.63 13.02 14.83
C LYS A 7 1.19 12.79 13.38
N LYS A 8 1.85 13.43 12.41
CA LYS A 8 1.61 13.19 10.98
C LYS A 8 1.97 11.76 10.57
N ARG A 9 3.09 11.23 11.07
CA ARG A 9 3.51 9.84 10.84
C ARG A 9 2.55 8.82 11.43
N MET A 10 2.08 9.02 12.65
CA MET A 10 1.07 8.14 13.28
C MET A 10 -0.25 8.14 12.50
N LYS A 11 -0.66 9.29 11.95
CA LYS A 11 -1.86 9.36 11.11
C LYS A 11 -1.68 8.58 9.79
N SER A 12 -0.51 8.69 9.15
CA SER A 12 -0.15 7.92 7.94
C SER A 12 -0.18 6.40 8.23
N LEU A 13 0.48 5.97 9.30
CA LEU A 13 0.51 4.57 9.71
C LEU A 13 -0.89 4.00 9.96
N LYS A 14 -1.78 4.76 10.60
CA LYS A 14 -3.17 4.34 10.81
C LYS A 14 -3.92 4.16 9.50
N TYR A 15 -3.74 5.09 8.56
CA TYR A 15 -4.38 5.04 7.24
C TYR A 15 -3.88 3.85 6.40
N GLU A 16 -2.58 3.59 6.44
CA GLU A 16 -1.95 2.44 5.79
C GLU A 16 -2.49 1.11 6.35
N ASP A 17 -2.60 1.01 7.67
CA ASP A 17 -3.15 -0.16 8.36
C ASP A 17 -4.62 -0.42 7.98
N GLU A 18 -5.42 0.63 7.84
CA GLU A 18 -6.84 0.56 7.48
C GLU A 18 -7.04 0.10 6.03
N ILE A 19 -6.27 0.63 5.07
CA ILE A 19 -6.31 0.16 3.67
C ILE A 19 -5.89 -1.32 3.59
N MET A 20 -4.80 -1.68 4.28
CA MET A 20 -4.33 -3.06 4.29
C MET A 20 -5.35 -4.01 4.91
N LYS A 21 -6.02 -3.58 5.98
CA LYS A 21 -7.10 -4.35 6.60
C LYS A 21 -8.25 -4.60 5.61
N MET A 22 -8.73 -3.55 4.92
CA MET A 22 -9.78 -3.68 3.90
C MET A 22 -9.38 -4.66 2.78
N ILE A 23 -8.15 -4.56 2.29
CA ILE A 23 -7.60 -5.44 1.25
C ILE A 23 -7.58 -6.90 1.73
N LEU A 24 -7.15 -7.13 2.97
CA LEU A 24 -7.07 -8.48 3.55
C LEU A 24 -8.43 -9.10 3.80
N GLU A 25 -9.41 -8.31 4.26
CA GLU A 25 -10.78 -8.79 4.46
C GLU A 25 -11.37 -9.27 3.13
N LYS A 26 -11.20 -8.50 2.06
CA LYS A 26 -11.61 -8.92 0.71
C LYS A 26 -10.84 -10.15 0.22
N TYR A 27 -9.55 -10.24 0.54
CA TYR A 27 -8.74 -11.41 0.16
C TYR A 27 -9.22 -12.68 0.86
N HIS A 28 -9.53 -12.60 2.15
CA HIS A 28 -10.07 -13.74 2.91
C HIS A 28 -11.46 -14.16 2.45
N GLN A 29 -12.23 -13.25 1.86
CA GLN A 29 -13.52 -13.55 1.24
C GLN A 29 -13.38 -14.04 -0.21
N SER A 30 -12.19 -13.96 -0.81
CA SER A 30 -11.95 -14.38 -2.18
C SER A 30 -11.45 -15.83 -2.24
N GLU A 31 -12.19 -16.68 -2.92
CA GLU A 31 -11.79 -18.06 -3.18
C GLU A 31 -10.64 -18.16 -4.21
N SER A 32 -10.52 -17.16 -5.08
CA SER A 32 -9.55 -17.15 -6.19
C SER A 32 -8.22 -16.47 -5.86
N GLY A 33 -8.13 -15.81 -4.70
CA GLY A 33 -7.00 -14.93 -4.35
C GLY A 33 -6.90 -13.65 -5.18
N ILE A 34 -7.88 -13.41 -6.06
CA ILE A 34 -8.07 -12.17 -6.81
C ILE A 34 -9.12 -11.33 -6.09
N ILE A 35 -8.81 -10.06 -5.85
CA ILE A 35 -9.72 -9.12 -5.20
C ILE A 35 -10.03 -7.96 -6.15
N MET A 36 -11.27 -7.47 -6.08
CA MET A 36 -11.70 -6.27 -6.77
C MET A 36 -11.96 -5.16 -5.76
N ILE A 37 -11.32 -4.01 -5.98
CA ILE A 37 -11.49 -2.79 -5.21
C ILE A 37 -12.28 -1.80 -6.06
N TYR A 38 -13.50 -1.55 -5.61
CA TYR A 38 -14.42 -0.61 -6.21
C TYR A 38 -14.26 0.76 -5.55
N ARG A 39 -14.67 1.81 -6.27
CA ARG A 39 -14.76 3.16 -5.71
C ARG A 39 -15.55 3.21 -4.40
N ASN A 40 -16.64 2.45 -4.33
CA ASN A 40 -17.47 2.38 -3.12
C ASN A 40 -16.71 1.80 -1.92
N ASP A 41 -15.75 0.89 -2.13
CA ASP A 41 -14.92 0.39 -1.03
C ASP A 41 -14.06 1.51 -0.44
N ILE A 42 -13.59 2.43 -1.28
CA ILE A 42 -12.77 3.56 -0.86
C ILE A 42 -13.63 4.60 -0.12
N VAL A 43 -14.74 5.01 -0.73
CA VAL A 43 -15.64 6.04 -0.18
C VAL A 43 -16.31 5.58 1.11
N ASN A 44 -16.78 4.32 1.19
CA ASN A 44 -17.45 3.80 2.38
C ASN A 44 -16.51 3.65 3.57
N ASN A 45 -15.21 3.51 3.34
CA ASN A 45 -14.18 3.51 4.39
C ASN A 45 -13.62 4.92 4.65
N GLU A 46 -14.23 5.97 4.10
CA GLU A 46 -13.82 7.37 4.24
C GLU A 46 -12.37 7.64 3.78
N PHE A 47 -11.86 6.84 2.86
CA PHE A 47 -10.53 7.01 2.31
C PHE A 47 -10.53 8.06 1.20
N ASP A 48 -9.48 8.90 1.16
CA ASP A 48 -9.20 9.71 -0.02
C ASP A 48 -8.78 8.82 -1.19
N GLU A 49 -9.42 8.97 -2.36
CA GLU A 49 -9.13 8.13 -3.53
C GLU A 49 -7.69 8.25 -4.02
N LYS A 50 -7.10 9.45 -3.97
CA LYS A 50 -5.72 9.64 -4.44
C LYS A 50 -4.72 9.03 -3.47
N GLU A 51 -4.93 9.21 -2.17
CA GLU A 51 -4.08 8.58 -1.15
C GLU A 51 -4.20 7.05 -1.19
N ALA A 52 -5.40 6.51 -1.38
CA ALA A 52 -5.62 5.07 -1.49
C ALA A 52 -4.97 4.48 -2.75
N ALA A 53 -5.15 5.12 -3.91
CA ALA A 53 -4.52 4.69 -5.16
C ALA A 53 -2.98 4.72 -5.05
N LYS A 54 -2.43 5.75 -4.40
CA LYS A 54 -0.98 5.84 -4.14
C LYS A 54 -0.51 4.72 -3.22
N MET A 55 -1.21 4.46 -2.12
CA MET A 55 -0.85 3.39 -1.19
C MET A 55 -0.89 2.01 -1.85
N ILE A 56 -1.94 1.72 -2.60
CA ILE A 56 -2.06 0.44 -3.33
C ILE A 56 -0.94 0.28 -4.36
N SER A 57 -0.56 1.36 -5.04
CA SER A 57 0.58 1.35 -5.96
C SER A 57 1.91 1.10 -5.24
N VAL A 58 2.07 1.57 -3.99
CA VAL A 58 3.25 1.26 -3.16
C VAL A 58 3.30 -0.22 -2.82
N LEU A 59 2.16 -0.83 -2.50
CA LEU A 59 2.09 -2.27 -2.23
C LEU A 59 2.42 -3.12 -3.46
N GLU A 60 1.99 -2.68 -4.65
CA GLU A 60 2.41 -3.26 -5.93
C GLU A 60 3.93 -3.18 -6.13
N SER A 61 4.51 -1.99 -5.94
CA SER A 61 5.97 -1.79 -6.08
C SER A 61 6.81 -2.56 -5.05
N SER A 62 6.21 -2.89 -3.91
CA SER A 62 6.85 -3.67 -2.83
C SER A 62 6.59 -5.17 -2.98
N ASP A 63 6.08 -5.61 -4.13
CA ASP A 63 5.85 -7.00 -4.50
C ASP A 63 4.80 -7.74 -3.65
N PHE A 64 3.91 -7.04 -2.93
CA PHE A 64 2.84 -7.69 -2.17
C PHE A 64 1.70 -8.18 -3.07
N PHE A 65 1.38 -7.40 -4.09
CA PHE A 65 0.28 -7.65 -5.02
C PHE A 65 0.71 -7.36 -6.45
N THR A 66 0.00 -7.97 -7.40
CA THR A 66 0.01 -7.55 -8.80
C THR A 66 -1.29 -6.83 -9.10
N ILE A 67 -1.24 -5.66 -9.73
CA ILE A 67 -2.45 -4.99 -10.22
C ILE A 67 -2.67 -5.40 -11.67
N SER A 68 -3.66 -6.25 -11.93
CA SER A 68 -3.96 -6.74 -13.28
C SER A 68 -4.87 -5.77 -14.06
N ARG A 69 -5.63 -4.93 -13.36
CA ARG A 69 -6.51 -3.92 -13.94
C ARG A 69 -6.55 -2.68 -13.07
N LYS A 70 -6.30 -1.52 -13.65
CA LYS A 70 -6.50 -0.20 -13.03
C LYS A 70 -6.82 0.87 -14.07
N SER A 71 -7.45 1.95 -13.64
CA SER A 71 -7.69 3.13 -14.48
C SER A 71 -6.36 3.75 -14.92
N SER A 72 -6.29 4.23 -16.16
CA SER A 72 -5.15 5.02 -16.66
C SER A 72 -4.97 6.35 -15.92
N ARG A 73 -6.05 6.85 -15.29
CA ARG A 73 -6.03 8.07 -14.47
C ARG A 73 -5.56 7.81 -13.04
N ASN A 74 -5.24 6.56 -12.71
CA ASN A 74 -4.84 6.14 -11.37
C ASN A 74 -5.90 6.48 -10.30
N ASP A 75 -7.17 6.33 -10.68
CA ASP A 75 -8.36 6.52 -9.85
C ASP A 75 -9.25 5.26 -9.86
N PHE A 76 -10.30 5.23 -9.05
CA PHE A 76 -11.22 4.08 -8.97
C PHE A 76 -12.41 4.21 -9.92
N SER A 77 -12.26 4.93 -11.04
CA SER A 77 -13.32 5.04 -12.06
C SER A 77 -13.71 3.70 -12.68
N ILE A 78 -12.78 2.74 -12.70
CA ILE A 78 -13.04 1.32 -12.93
C ILE A 78 -12.55 0.52 -11.72
N PRO A 79 -13.11 -0.68 -11.46
CA PRO A 79 -12.65 -1.53 -10.37
C PRO A 79 -11.18 -1.92 -10.59
N TRP A 80 -10.37 -1.72 -9.55
CA TRP A 80 -8.99 -2.20 -9.54
C TRP A 80 -8.98 -3.67 -9.19
N THR A 81 -8.26 -4.47 -9.98
CA THR A 81 -8.13 -5.91 -9.74
C THR A 81 -6.73 -6.18 -9.22
N LEU A 82 -6.65 -6.71 -8.01
CA LEU A 82 -5.39 -7.05 -7.35
C LEU A 82 -5.31 -8.55 -7.17
N GLN A 83 -4.13 -9.11 -7.38
CA GLN A 83 -3.82 -10.51 -7.09
C GLN A 83 -2.71 -10.57 -6.06
N MET A 84 -2.95 -11.29 -4.96
CA MET A 84 -1.95 -11.48 -3.92
C MET A 84 -0.77 -12.29 -4.44
N LYS A 85 0.46 -11.83 -4.19
CA LYS A 85 1.67 -12.63 -4.44
C LYS A 85 2.03 -13.47 -3.22
N ILE A 86 2.85 -14.50 -3.43
CA ILE A 86 3.34 -15.38 -2.34
C ILE A 86 4.10 -14.57 -1.26
N SER A 87 4.89 -13.59 -1.67
CA SER A 87 5.54 -12.59 -0.82
C SER A 87 4.54 -11.87 0.09
N GLY A 88 3.40 -11.46 -0.45
CA GLY A 88 2.32 -10.86 0.32
C GLY A 88 1.64 -11.86 1.25
N ALA A 89 1.30 -13.05 0.74
CA ALA A 89 0.70 -14.10 1.56
C ALA A 89 1.57 -14.46 2.77
N ASN A 90 2.87 -14.68 2.57
CA ASN A 90 3.83 -14.97 3.63
C ASN A 90 3.90 -13.83 4.65
N TYR A 91 3.94 -12.59 4.18
CA TYR A 91 3.90 -11.42 5.04
C TYR A 91 2.64 -11.33 5.91
N PHE A 92 1.47 -11.67 5.36
CA PHE A 92 0.21 -11.64 6.10
C PHE A 92 0.02 -12.85 7.03
N VAL A 93 0.57 -14.01 6.67
CA VAL A 93 0.62 -15.19 7.54
C VAL A 93 1.51 -14.89 8.75
N ASP A 94 2.70 -14.31 8.52
CA ASP A 94 3.60 -13.86 9.60
C ASP A 94 2.91 -12.84 10.53
N ARG A 95 2.05 -11.96 9.97
CA ARG A 95 1.25 -11.00 10.74
C ARG A 95 0.23 -11.66 11.68
N LYS A 96 -0.33 -12.83 11.34
CA LYS A 96 -1.21 -13.58 12.25
C LYS A 96 -0.43 -14.21 13.40
N THR A 97 0.84 -14.56 13.19
CA THR A 97 1.68 -15.24 14.18
C THR A 97 2.52 -14.30 15.06
N THR A 98 2.86 -13.09 14.58
CA THR A 98 3.78 -12.18 15.29
C THR A 98 3.04 -10.92 15.74
N LYS A 99 2.84 -10.79 17.07
CA LYS A 99 2.28 -9.59 17.73
C LYS A 99 2.99 -8.31 17.24
N THR A 100 2.30 -7.53 16.40
CA THR A 100 2.26 -6.04 16.24
C THR A 100 3.53 -5.15 16.32
N ALA A 101 4.62 -5.53 17.00
CA ALA A 101 5.78 -4.65 17.25
C ALA A 101 6.86 -4.66 16.15
N ILE A 102 7.01 -5.78 15.42
CA ILE A 102 8.02 -5.93 14.35
C ILE A 102 7.50 -5.40 12.98
N PHE A 103 6.18 -5.23 12.87
CA PHE A 103 5.48 -4.84 11.65
C PHE A 103 5.55 -3.32 11.37
N GLN A 104 5.29 -2.49 12.40
CA GLN A 104 5.43 -1.04 12.27
C GLN A 104 6.86 -0.62 11.97
N SER A 105 7.86 -1.38 12.42
CA SER A 105 9.25 -1.08 12.11
C SER A 105 9.59 -1.45 10.67
N LYS A 106 9.22 -2.63 10.13
CA LYS A 106 9.61 -3.02 8.77
C LYS A 106 8.92 -2.24 7.64
N LEU A 107 7.61 -1.99 7.71
CA LEU A 107 6.92 -1.16 6.70
C LEU A 107 7.34 0.31 6.79
N ALA A 108 7.47 0.85 8.01
CA ALA A 108 7.96 2.21 8.17
C ALA A 108 9.43 2.34 7.75
N ILE A 109 10.25 1.31 7.92
CA ILE A 109 11.63 1.26 7.38
C ILE A 109 11.58 1.22 5.85
N PHE A 110 10.73 0.38 5.24
CA PHE A 110 10.62 0.30 3.79
C PHE A 110 10.17 1.63 3.17
N ILE A 111 9.11 2.23 3.73
CA ILE A 111 8.58 3.52 3.29
C ILE A 111 9.53 4.69 3.61
N SER A 112 10.17 4.69 4.79
CA SER A 112 11.02 5.81 5.23
C SER A 112 12.46 5.74 4.71
N ILE A 113 12.95 4.57 4.26
CA ILE A 113 14.32 4.41 3.77
C ILE A 113 14.34 4.14 2.27
N ILE A 114 13.51 3.23 1.76
CA ILE A 114 13.62 2.78 0.36
C ILE A 114 12.98 3.79 -0.61
N ILE A 115 11.82 4.37 -0.28
CA ILE A 115 11.16 5.36 -1.16
C ILE A 115 12.01 6.62 -1.39
N PRO A 116 12.62 7.26 -0.37
CA PRO A 116 13.48 8.42 -0.60
C PRO A 116 14.74 8.10 -1.40
N ILE A 117 15.29 6.89 -1.25
CA ILE A 117 16.46 6.44 -2.00
C ILE A 117 16.09 6.23 -3.48
N LEU A 118 14.96 5.60 -3.77
CA LEU A 118 14.46 5.43 -5.13
C LEU A 118 14.16 6.76 -5.83
N ILE A 119 13.55 7.71 -5.11
CA ILE A 119 13.30 9.06 -5.64
C ILE A 119 14.62 9.77 -5.96
N LYS A 120 15.63 9.70 -5.07
CA LYS A 120 16.96 10.25 -5.33
C LYS A 120 17.66 9.59 -6.53
N MET A 121 17.50 8.28 -6.71
CA MET A 121 18.07 7.56 -7.85
C MET A 121 17.45 8.03 -9.17
N ILE A 122 16.12 8.21 -9.20
CA ILE A 122 15.41 8.73 -10.38
C ILE A 122 15.87 10.15 -10.70
N ASP A 123 16.01 11.02 -9.69
CA ASP A 123 16.52 12.39 -9.87
C ASP A 123 17.96 12.40 -10.44
N ILE A 124 18.83 11.51 -9.97
CA ILE A 124 20.21 11.39 -10.48
C ILE A 124 20.21 10.95 -11.94
N ILE A 125 19.42 9.92 -12.29
CA ILE A 125 19.32 9.44 -13.67
C ILE A 125 18.78 10.56 -14.58
N TYR A 126 17.73 11.26 -14.14
CA TYR A 126 17.16 12.36 -14.91
C TYR A 126 18.14 13.52 -15.15
N ASN A 127 19.01 13.82 -14.17
CA ASN A 127 20.04 14.86 -14.32
C ASN A 127 21.25 14.43 -15.17
N ILE A 128 21.53 13.12 -15.31
CA ILE A 128 22.63 12.62 -16.16
C ILE A 128 22.22 12.60 -17.64
N TYR A 129 20.94 12.36 -17.92
CA TYR A 129 20.40 12.25 -19.28
C TYR A 129 19.80 13.56 -19.83
N LYS A 130 20.00 14.68 -19.14
CA LYS A 130 19.60 16.03 -19.56
C LYS A 130 20.84 16.87 -19.86
#